data_AF-A0A954AYT2-F1
#
_entry.id   AF-A0A954AYT2-F1
#
_cell.length_a   1.000
_cell.length_b   1.000
_cell.length_c   1.000
_cell.angle_alpha   90.00
_cell.angle_beta   90.00
_cell.angle_gamma   90.00
#
_symmetry.space_group_name_H-M   'P 1'
#
loop_
_entity.id
_entity.type
_entity.pdbx_description
1 polymer ?
#
loop_
_entity_poly.entity_id
_entity_poly.type
_entity_poly.pdbx_seq_one_letter_code
_entity_poly.pdbx_strand_id
1 'polypeptide(L)'
;MLKRFAVPAMLVLAACAAPETDPETDLGPMTYDAGGLMPCSAGTGAFDEVCGWRVLRDGAGGAEIWISNIAITDRPAYRVLDFKNGAFTARDGTALDVSKSGDMWTVRVPGREEYRFAGAILAGD
;
A
#
# COMPACT_ATOMS: atom_id res chain seq x y z
N MET A 1 -51.17 -36.23 -40.75
CA MET A 1 -50.69 -34.99 -40.10
C MET A 1 -50.33 -35.29 -38.65
N LEU A 2 -49.04 -35.38 -38.32
CA LEU A 2 -48.57 -35.41 -36.93
C LEU A 2 -47.19 -34.74 -36.86
N LYS A 3 -47.16 -33.55 -36.25
CA LYS A 3 -45.96 -32.74 -35.97
C LYS A 3 -45.11 -33.44 -34.92
N ARG A 4 -43.79 -33.52 -35.14
CA ARG A 4 -42.80 -33.80 -34.09
C ARG A 4 -41.81 -32.65 -34.05
N PHE A 5 -42.00 -31.75 -33.09
CA PHE A 5 -41.01 -30.74 -32.71
C PHE A 5 -39.99 -31.41 -31.78
N ALA A 6 -38.73 -31.40 -32.17
CA ALA A 6 -37.62 -31.76 -31.29
C ALA A 6 -37.29 -30.52 -30.44
N VAL A 7 -37.44 -30.65 -29.12
CA VAL A 7 -36.98 -29.65 -28.15
C VAL A 7 -35.54 -30.00 -27.78
N PRO A 8 -34.55 -29.14 -28.06
CA PRO A 8 -33.20 -29.38 -27.58
C PRO A 8 -33.17 -29.14 -26.07
N ALA A 9 -32.76 -30.17 -25.33
CA ALA A 9 -32.52 -30.08 -23.89
C ALA A 9 -31.35 -29.11 -23.65
N MET A 10 -31.67 -27.91 -23.19
CA MET A 10 -30.70 -26.91 -22.78
C MET A 10 -30.16 -27.31 -21.41
N LEU A 11 -28.93 -27.82 -21.39
CA LEU A 11 -28.19 -28.13 -20.17
C LEU A 11 -27.85 -26.81 -19.46
N VAL A 12 -28.47 -26.53 -18.32
CA VAL A 12 -28.10 -25.41 -17.46
C VAL A 12 -26.92 -25.86 -16.60
N LEU A 13 -25.72 -25.40 -16.92
CA LEU A 13 -24.54 -25.50 -16.06
C LEU A 13 -24.72 -24.50 -14.91
N ALA A 14 -25.15 -24.99 -13.74
CA ALA A 14 -25.09 -24.22 -12.51
C ALA A 14 -23.61 -24.15 -12.07
N ALA A 15 -22.94 -23.04 -12.40
CA ALA A 15 -21.67 -22.70 -11.80
C ALA A 15 -21.94 -22.34 -10.33
N CYS A 16 -21.57 -23.21 -9.41
CA CYS A 16 -21.41 -22.83 -8.01
C CYS A 16 -20.33 -21.75 -7.97
N ALA A 17 -20.72 -20.49 -7.77
CA ALA A 17 -19.79 -19.42 -7.44
C ALA A 17 -19.11 -19.81 -6.13
N ALA A 18 -17.79 -20.01 -6.17
CA ALA A 18 -17.00 -20.15 -4.95
C ALA A 18 -17.15 -18.85 -4.14
N PRO A 19 -17.20 -18.93 -2.80
CA PRO A 19 -17.16 -17.72 -1.98
C PRO A 19 -15.91 -16.94 -2.33
N GLU A 20 -16.08 -15.67 -2.70
CA GLU A 20 -14.98 -14.74 -2.89
C GLU A 20 -14.29 -14.61 -1.53
N THR A 21 -13.14 -15.24 -1.35
CA THR A 21 -12.26 -14.99 -0.20
C THR A 21 -11.91 -13.52 -0.24
N ASP A 22 -12.45 -12.75 0.69
CA ASP A 22 -12.01 -11.38 0.94
C ASP A 22 -10.48 -11.38 1.03
N PRO A 23 -9.78 -10.51 0.27
CA PRO A 23 -8.34 -10.42 0.41
C PRO A 23 -8.02 -10.11 1.86
N GLU A 24 -7.29 -11.01 2.51
CA GLU A 24 -6.84 -10.85 3.88
C GLU A 24 -6.22 -9.46 4.04
N THR A 25 -6.75 -8.67 4.98
CA THR A 25 -6.26 -7.30 5.17
C THR A 25 -4.83 -7.38 5.69
N ASP A 26 -3.86 -6.94 4.87
CA ASP A 26 -2.46 -6.89 5.25
C ASP A 26 -2.23 -5.80 6.30
N LEU A 27 -2.20 -6.21 7.57
CA LEU A 27 -1.93 -5.34 8.71
C LEU A 27 -0.42 -5.20 9.00
N GLY A 28 0.40 -5.94 8.25
CA GLY A 28 1.83 -6.02 8.45
C GLY A 28 2.28 -6.87 9.63
N PRO A 29 3.59 -6.82 9.94
CA PRO A 29 4.21 -7.64 10.96
C PRO A 29 3.72 -7.34 12.37
N MET A 30 3.82 -8.32 13.26
CA MET A 30 3.41 -8.18 14.67
C MET A 30 4.37 -7.29 15.49
N THR A 31 5.62 -7.16 15.04
CA THR A 31 6.68 -6.42 15.73
C THR A 31 7.38 -5.51 14.74
N TYR A 32 7.71 -4.29 15.19
CA TYR A 32 8.44 -3.28 14.44
C TYR A 32 9.58 -2.75 15.28
N ASP A 33 10.64 -2.25 14.64
CA ASP A 33 11.80 -1.69 15.34
C ASP A 33 11.49 -0.31 15.93
N ALA A 34 10.66 0.46 15.23
CA ALA A 34 10.20 1.76 15.69
C ALA A 34 8.87 2.14 15.03
N GLY A 35 8.24 3.17 15.58
CA GLY A 35 7.08 3.82 14.98
C GLY A 35 6.92 5.23 15.49
N GLY A 36 6.05 5.99 14.82
CA GLY A 36 5.81 7.38 15.17
C GLY A 36 4.80 8.04 14.25
N LEU A 37 4.90 9.37 14.18
CA LEU A 37 4.07 10.21 13.33
C LEU A 37 4.95 10.97 12.33
N MET A 38 4.42 11.26 11.15
CA MET A 38 5.07 12.09 10.13
C MET A 38 4.05 13.00 9.43
N PRO A 39 4.48 14.18 8.94
CA PRO A 39 3.67 14.98 8.03
C PRO A 39 3.36 14.23 6.73
N CYS A 40 2.11 14.32 6.29
CA CYS A 40 1.66 13.75 5.03
C CYS A 40 0.51 14.56 4.41
N SER A 41 0.11 14.22 3.19
CA SER A 41 -1.10 14.73 2.53
C SER A 41 -1.69 13.70 1.58
N ALA A 42 -2.99 13.81 1.32
CA ALA A 42 -3.67 13.11 0.24
C ALA A 42 -3.88 14.07 -0.96
N GLY A 43 -3.06 13.95 -1.99
CA GLY A 43 -3.24 14.63 -3.29
C GLY A 43 -2.93 16.13 -3.38
N THR A 44 -2.79 16.86 -2.26
CA THR A 44 -2.60 18.32 -2.25
C THR A 44 -1.15 18.79 -2.06
N GLY A 45 -0.26 17.92 -1.60
CA GLY A 45 1.14 18.24 -1.29
C GLY A 45 1.35 19.29 -0.19
N ALA A 46 0.33 19.55 0.63
CA ALA A 46 0.35 20.59 1.66
C ALA A 46 1.09 20.18 2.95
N PHE A 47 1.30 18.87 3.17
CA PHE A 47 1.77 18.26 4.43
C PHE A 47 0.98 18.72 5.66
N ASP A 48 -0.34 18.87 5.49
CA ASP A 48 -1.31 19.36 6.46
C ASP A 48 -1.93 18.25 7.34
N GLU A 49 -1.64 16.99 7.01
CA GLU A 49 -2.11 15.81 7.74
C GLU A 49 -0.97 15.12 8.49
N VAL A 50 -1.34 14.19 9.37
CA VAL A 50 -0.39 13.39 10.15
C VAL A 50 -0.64 11.91 9.93
N CYS A 51 0.37 11.21 9.42
CA CYS A 51 0.33 9.79 9.15
C CYS A 51 1.14 9.03 10.20
N GLY A 52 0.57 7.94 10.71
CA GLY A 52 1.30 6.97 11.51
C GLY A 52 2.30 6.20 10.65
N TRP A 53 3.46 5.89 11.22
CA TRP A 53 4.45 5.05 10.57
C TRP A 53 5.05 4.01 11.50
N ARG A 54 5.52 2.91 10.89
CA ARG A 54 6.30 1.86 11.53
C ARG A 54 7.42 1.43 10.59
N VAL A 55 8.53 0.93 11.13
CA VAL A 55 9.69 0.52 10.33
C VAL A 55 10.26 -0.81 10.80
N LEU A 56 10.67 -1.63 9.83
CA LEU A 56 11.57 -2.76 10.01
C LEU A 56 12.88 -2.45 9.30
N ARG A 57 14.01 -2.71 9.95
CA ARG A 57 15.35 -2.50 9.41
C ARG A 57 16.02 -3.84 9.23
N ASP A 58 16.68 -4.03 8.09
CA ASP A 58 17.34 -5.31 7.78
C ASP A 58 18.76 -5.42 8.35
N GLY A 59 19.25 -4.38 9.02
CA GLY A 59 20.62 -4.29 9.57
C GLY A 59 21.72 -4.12 8.52
N ALA A 60 21.40 -4.20 7.23
CA ALA A 60 22.31 -4.01 6.10
C ALA A 60 22.13 -2.63 5.43
N GLY A 61 21.45 -1.70 6.12
CA GLY A 61 21.12 -0.36 5.62
C GLY A 61 19.85 -0.30 4.77
N GLY A 62 19.07 -1.39 4.73
CA GLY A 62 17.73 -1.42 4.18
C GLY A 62 16.65 -1.26 5.24
N ALA A 63 15.48 -0.82 4.81
CA ALA A 63 14.32 -0.66 5.68
C ALA A 63 13.01 -0.88 4.92
N GLU A 64 12.00 -1.43 5.59
CA GLU A 64 10.63 -1.49 5.13
C GLU A 64 9.78 -0.57 6.02
N ILE A 65 9.16 0.44 5.42
CA ILE A 65 8.39 1.47 6.12
C ILE A 65 6.92 1.28 5.80
N TRP A 66 6.11 1.13 6.84
CA TRP A 66 4.66 1.06 6.78
C TRP A 66 4.09 2.40 7.18
N ILE A 67 3.36 3.06 6.29
CA ILE A 67 2.79 4.38 6.51
C ILE A 67 1.28 4.31 6.33
N SER A 68 0.50 4.84 7.27
CA SER A 68 -0.95 4.94 7.12
C SER A 68 -1.30 5.67 5.82
N ASN A 69 -2.08 5.01 4.96
CA ASN A 69 -2.47 5.58 3.69
C ASN A 69 -3.80 6.32 3.83
N ILE A 70 -3.72 7.62 4.07
CA ILE A 70 -4.89 8.49 4.24
C ILE A 70 -5.63 8.81 2.93
N ALA A 71 -5.08 8.44 1.78
CA ALA A 71 -5.78 8.57 0.50
C ALA A 71 -6.86 7.49 0.31
N ILE A 72 -6.83 6.43 1.13
CA ILE A 72 -7.86 5.39 1.19
C ILE A 72 -8.67 5.60 2.48
N THR A 73 -9.99 5.81 2.35
CA THR A 73 -10.85 6.27 3.45
C THR A 73 -11.92 5.27 3.87
N ASP A 74 -12.16 4.22 3.07
CA ASP A 74 -13.18 3.21 3.29
C ASP A 74 -12.70 2.01 4.11
N ARG A 75 -11.38 1.87 4.29
CA ARG A 75 -10.75 0.79 5.05
C ARG A 75 -9.36 1.20 5.55
N PRO A 76 -8.82 0.50 6.58
CA PRO A 76 -7.41 0.61 6.92
C PRO A 76 -6.54 0.21 5.71
N ALA A 77 -5.59 1.07 5.37
CA ALA A 77 -4.64 0.82 4.29
C ALA A 77 -3.27 1.39 4.65
N TYR A 78 -2.24 0.78 4.07
CA TYR A 78 -0.86 1.19 4.26
C TYR A 78 -0.16 1.40 2.94
N ARG A 79 0.65 2.46 2.87
CA ARG A 79 1.74 2.56 1.92
C ARG A 79 2.92 1.83 2.52
N VAL A 80 3.41 0.81 1.83
CA VAL A 80 4.65 0.14 2.20
C VAL A 80 5.76 0.53 1.24
N LEU A 81 6.83 1.11 1.80
CA LEU A 81 8.02 1.54 1.09
C LEU A 81 9.19 0.64 1.47
N ASP A 82 9.83 0.05 0.47
CA ASP A 82 11.12 -0.62 0.64
C ASP A 82 12.23 0.37 0.32
N PHE A 83 13.17 0.52 1.24
CA PHE A 83 14.40 1.28 1.06
C PHE A 83 15.57 0.33 0.95
N LYS A 84 16.29 0.39 -0.17
CA LYS A 84 17.49 -0.41 -0.39
C LYS A 84 18.45 0.32 -1.32
N ASN A 85 19.75 0.24 -1.04
CA ASN A 85 20.80 0.85 -1.85
C ASN A 85 20.57 2.35 -2.14
N GLY A 86 19.98 3.09 -1.19
CA GLY A 86 19.73 4.53 -1.35
C GLY A 86 18.47 4.89 -2.12
N ALA A 87 17.63 3.92 -2.52
CA ALA A 87 16.42 4.15 -3.31
C ALA A 87 15.17 3.59 -2.62
N PHE A 88 14.02 4.21 -2.90
CA PHE A 88 12.71 3.73 -2.46
C PHE A 88 11.96 3.04 -3.59
N THR A 89 11.29 1.94 -3.27
CA THR A 89 10.27 1.31 -4.11
C THR A 89 8.98 1.12 -3.31
N ALA A 90 7.83 1.17 -3.97
CA ALA A 90 6.57 0.81 -3.33
C ALA A 90 6.33 -0.69 -3.46
N ARG A 91 5.89 -1.35 -2.38
CA ARG A 91 5.58 -2.79 -2.40
C ARG A 91 4.52 -3.15 -3.44
N ASP A 92 3.53 -2.28 -3.64
CA ASP A 92 2.46 -2.47 -4.63
C ASP A 92 2.89 -2.13 -6.07
N GLY A 93 4.17 -1.80 -6.29
CA GLY A 93 4.73 -1.44 -7.59
C GLY A 93 4.36 -0.03 -8.08
N THR A 94 3.65 0.77 -7.27
CA THR A 94 3.32 2.15 -7.61
C THR A 94 4.60 2.98 -7.83
N ALA A 95 4.65 3.73 -8.94
CA ALA A 95 5.76 4.62 -9.21
C ALA A 95 5.84 5.75 -8.17
N LEU A 96 7.07 6.04 -7.74
CA LEU A 96 7.36 7.04 -6.73
C LEU A 96 8.13 8.22 -7.34
N ASP A 97 7.77 9.43 -6.94
CA ASP A 97 8.63 10.62 -7.06
C ASP A 97 9.29 10.87 -5.70
N VAL A 98 10.63 10.81 -5.67
CA VAL A 98 11.42 10.83 -4.44
C VAL A 98 12.43 11.95 -4.52
N SER A 99 12.44 12.80 -3.49
CA SER A 99 13.47 13.82 -3.32
C SER A 99 14.03 13.84 -1.90
N LYS A 100 15.25 14.34 -1.77
CA LYS A 100 15.93 14.54 -0.48
C LYS A 100 16.43 15.97 -0.37
N SER A 101 16.19 16.60 0.78
CA SER A 101 16.68 17.93 1.14
C SER A 101 17.25 17.91 2.55
N GLY A 102 18.58 17.96 2.67
CA GLY A 102 19.26 17.68 3.95
C GLY A 102 18.95 16.26 4.41
N ASP A 103 18.50 16.10 5.65
CA ASP A 103 18.08 14.81 6.21
C ASP A 103 16.61 14.48 5.95
N MET A 104 15.87 15.36 5.28
CA MET A 104 14.46 15.14 5.01
C MET A 104 14.26 14.48 3.65
N TRP A 105 13.58 13.33 3.68
CA TRP A 105 13.03 12.68 2.51
C TRP A 105 11.62 13.19 2.23
N THR A 106 11.29 13.31 0.95
CA THR A 106 9.93 13.46 0.47
C THR A 106 9.65 12.35 -0.52
N VAL A 107 8.62 11.55 -0.27
CA VAL A 107 8.17 10.46 -1.14
C VAL A 107 6.75 10.76 -1.57
N ARG A 108 6.51 10.77 -2.87
CA ARG A 108 5.20 11.07 -3.46
C ARG A 108 4.73 9.93 -4.35
N VAL A 109 3.45 9.66 -4.26
CA VAL A 109 2.69 9.02 -5.33
C VAL A 109 1.91 10.14 -6.02
N PRO A 110 2.26 10.51 -7.27
CA PRO A 110 1.67 11.66 -7.93
C PRO A 110 0.14 11.66 -7.92
N GLY A 111 -0.44 12.75 -7.41
CA GLY A 111 -1.90 12.94 -7.34
C GLY A 111 -2.64 12.10 -6.30
N ARG A 112 -1.93 11.35 -5.44
CA ARG A 112 -2.56 10.46 -4.45
C ARG A 112 -2.14 10.76 -3.03
N GLU A 113 -0.84 10.71 -2.75
CA GLU A 113 -0.32 10.69 -1.38
C GLU A 113 1.12 11.18 -1.35
N GLU A 114 1.47 11.92 -0.30
CA GLU A 114 2.81 12.47 -0.09
C GLU A 114 3.22 12.31 1.37
N TYR A 115 4.49 11.96 1.58
CA TYR A 115 5.06 11.69 2.89
C TYR A 115 6.37 12.43 3.06
N ARG A 116 6.58 13.05 4.23
CA ARG A 116 7.83 13.73 4.54
C ARG A 116 8.37 13.26 5.88
N PHE A 117 9.61 12.79 5.89
CA PHE A 117 10.21 12.21 7.08
C PHE A 117 11.74 12.33 7.10
N ALA A 118 12.31 12.26 8.31
CA ALA A 118 13.75 12.31 8.50
C ALA A 118 14.41 10.97 8.14
N GLY A 119 15.63 11.02 7.60
CA GLY A 119 16.45 9.84 7.29
C GLY A 119 16.75 8.96 8.51
N ALA A 120 16.71 9.51 9.72
CA ALA A 120 16.87 8.76 10.97
C ALA A 120 15.85 7.62 11.14
N ILE A 121 14.68 7.68 10.48
CA ILE A 121 13.73 6.55 10.46
C ILE A 121 14.40 5.31 9.86
N LEU A 122 15.23 5.48 8.83
CA LEU A 122 15.93 4.40 8.13
C LEU A 122 17.08 3.83 8.96
N ALA A 123 17.86 4.69 9.61
CA ALA A 123 19.11 4.31 10.29
C ALA A 123 18.92 3.85 11.74
N GLY A 124 17.93 4.40 12.46
CA GLY A 124 17.68 4.06 13.86
C GLY A 124 18.58 4.79 14.86
N ASP A 125 18.79 6.08 14.64
CA ASP A 125 19.61 6.96 15.48
C ASP A 125 18.84 7.55 16.68
#